data_AF-A0A563DE18-F1
#
_entry.id   AF-A0A563DE18-F1
#
_cell.length_a   1.000
_cell.length_b   1.000
_cell.length_c   1.000
_cell.angle_alpha   90.00
_cell.angle_beta   90.00
_cell.angle_gamma   90.00
#
_symmetry.space_group_name_H-M   'P 1'
#
loop_
_entity.id
_entity.type
_entity.pdbx_description
1 polymer ?
#
loop_
_entity_poly.entity_id
_entity_poly.type
_entity_poly.pdbx_seq_one_letter_code
_entity_poly.pdbx_strand_id
1 'polypeptide(L)'
;MKKILFLFGLLIINSCSSDDNYDDCKQTWNVTRYYEYPPECENKGEYPSTYDKEFSCNEVKNINEGDRILDSKLASCGGVYIRFNYRVK
;
A
#
# COMPACT_ATOMS: atom_id res chain seq x y z
N MET A 1 45.09 17.13 -34.64
CA MET A 1 44.07 16.15 -34.19
C MET A 1 42.77 16.91 -33.96
N LYS A 2 41.65 16.39 -34.48
CA LYS A 2 40.43 17.15 -34.82
C LYS A 2 39.27 16.64 -33.97
N LYS A 3 38.42 17.59 -33.54
CA LYS A 3 37.01 17.46 -33.10
C LYS A 3 36.75 17.08 -31.63
N ILE A 4 36.26 18.07 -30.87
CA ILE A 4 35.32 17.85 -29.77
C ILE A 4 34.09 18.68 -30.12
N LEU A 5 32.98 17.99 -30.39
CA LEU A 5 31.65 18.59 -30.43
C LEU A 5 30.69 17.50 -29.91
N PHE A 6 30.25 17.64 -28.67
CA PHE A 6 29.13 16.86 -28.15
C PHE A 6 27.95 17.81 -28.01
N LEU A 7 27.08 17.81 -29.03
CA LEU A 7 25.69 18.23 -28.90
C LEU A 7 24.94 17.10 -28.19
N PHE A 8 24.46 17.34 -26.98
CA PHE A 8 23.33 16.60 -26.42
C PHE A 8 22.15 17.56 -26.30
N GLY A 9 21.45 17.72 -27.43
CA GLY A 9 20.06 18.14 -27.45
C GLY A 9 19.23 16.95 -27.88
N LEU A 10 18.35 16.46 -27.00
CA LEU A 10 17.10 15.70 -27.25
C LEU A 10 16.78 14.83 -26.03
N LEU A 11 16.01 15.39 -25.10
CA LEU A 11 15.07 14.60 -24.29
C LEU A 11 13.71 15.30 -24.35
N ILE A 12 13.01 15.00 -25.45
CA ILE A 12 11.55 15.08 -25.55
C ILE A 12 11.00 13.86 -24.79
N ILE A 13 9.82 14.02 -24.17
CA ILE A 13 8.91 13.08 -23.46
C ILE A 13 8.98 13.25 -21.93
N ASN A 14 7.93 13.64 -21.20
CA ASN A 14 6.50 13.43 -21.39
C ASN A 14 5.67 14.62 -20.87
N SER A 15 4.74 15.10 -21.70
CA SER A 15 3.52 15.75 -21.25
C SER A 15 2.70 14.73 -20.48
N CYS A 16 2.76 14.73 -19.15
CA CYS A 16 1.81 14.00 -18.33
C CYS A 16 0.54 14.86 -18.23
N SER A 17 -0.35 14.69 -19.22
CA SER A 17 -1.75 15.10 -19.09
C SER A 17 -2.41 14.07 -18.18
N SER A 18 -2.29 14.26 -16.87
CA SER A 18 -3.12 13.53 -15.92
C SER A 18 -4.34 14.39 -15.67
N ASP A 19 -5.40 14.09 -16.41
CA ASP A 19 -6.75 14.55 -16.08
C ASP A 19 -7.02 14.18 -14.62
N ASP A 20 -7.29 15.22 -13.83
CA ASP A 20 -7.54 15.19 -12.39
C ASP A 20 -8.89 14.56 -12.04
N ASN A 21 -9.10 13.28 -12.36
CA ASN A 21 -10.17 12.47 -11.76
C ASN A 21 -9.58 11.63 -10.61
N TYR A 22 -9.25 12.32 -9.52
CA TYR A 22 -8.60 11.78 -8.32
C TYR A 22 -9.47 10.83 -7.46
N ASP A 23 -10.65 10.40 -7.92
CA ASP A 23 -11.59 9.56 -7.14
C ASP A 23 -11.64 8.07 -7.53
N ASP A 24 -11.11 7.66 -8.70
CA ASP A 24 -11.21 6.26 -9.18
C ASP A 24 -9.91 5.44 -9.06
N CYS A 25 -8.85 5.99 -8.49
CA CYS A 25 -7.59 5.25 -8.36
C CYS A 25 -7.75 4.09 -7.37
N LYS A 26 -7.60 2.86 -7.87
CA LYS A 26 -7.59 1.61 -7.10
C LYS A 26 -6.24 0.92 -7.21
N GLN A 27 -5.86 0.23 -6.13
CA GLN A 27 -4.64 -0.55 -6.08
C GLN A 27 -4.83 -1.79 -5.22
N THR A 28 -4.37 -2.93 -5.73
CA THR A 28 -4.45 -4.21 -5.02
C THR A 28 -3.17 -4.50 -4.26
N TRP A 29 -3.32 -4.94 -3.01
CA TRP A 29 -2.22 -5.36 -2.15
C TRP A 29 -2.44 -6.77 -1.64
N ASN A 30 -1.37 -7.55 -1.58
CA ASN A 30 -1.35 -8.75 -0.78
C ASN A 30 -1.17 -8.35 0.69
N VAL A 31 -2.13 -8.68 1.54
CA VAL A 31 -2.12 -8.32 2.95
C VAL A 31 -2.25 -9.54 3.84
N THR A 32 -1.66 -9.50 5.03
CA THR A 32 -1.91 -10.47 6.08
C THR A 32 -2.71 -9.82 7.20
N ARG A 33 -3.87 -10.37 7.50
CA ARG A 33 -4.75 -9.96 8.60
C ARG A 33 -4.43 -10.76 9.86
N TYR A 34 -4.32 -10.10 11.00
CA TYR A 34 -4.08 -10.73 12.30
C TYR A 34 -4.91 -10.03 13.37
N TYR A 35 -5.21 -10.80 14.42
CA TYR A 35 -5.97 -10.35 15.56
C TYR A 35 -5.04 -10.19 16.75
N GLU A 36 -5.02 -9.00 17.33
CA GLU A 36 -4.26 -8.73 18.55
C GLU A 36 -5.20 -8.44 19.70
N TYR A 37 -4.95 -9.12 20.81
CA TYR A 37 -5.67 -8.98 22.05
C TYR A 37 -4.65 -8.66 23.14
N PRO A 38 -4.87 -7.59 23.92
CA PRO A 38 -4.11 -7.35 25.13
C PRO A 38 -4.17 -8.56 26.07
N PRO A 39 -3.16 -8.77 26.92
CA PRO A 39 -3.10 -9.91 27.84
C PRO A 39 -4.33 -10.05 28.74
N GLU A 40 -4.97 -8.94 29.12
CA GLU A 40 -6.19 -8.88 29.93
C GLU A 40 -7.45 -9.35 29.19
N CYS A 41 -7.36 -9.55 27.87
CA CYS A 41 -8.46 -9.99 27.04
C CYS A 41 -8.41 -11.51 26.87
N GLU A 42 -9.29 -12.24 27.57
CA GLU A 42 -9.41 -13.71 27.46
C GLU A 42 -10.03 -14.14 26.12
N ASN A 43 -9.40 -13.80 25.00
CA ASN A 43 -9.81 -14.22 23.67
C ASN A 43 -8.65 -14.86 22.91
N LYS A 44 -8.95 -15.95 22.22
CA LYS A 44 -8.05 -16.52 21.23
C LYS A 44 -8.39 -15.89 19.89
N GLY A 45 -7.46 -15.15 19.31
CA GLY A 45 -7.62 -14.64 17.96
C GLY A 45 -7.69 -15.76 16.93
N GLU A 46 -8.39 -15.48 15.83
CA GLU A 46 -8.30 -16.34 14.66
C GLU A 46 -6.86 -16.34 14.14
N TYR A 47 -6.49 -17.43 13.46
CA TYR A 47 -5.18 -17.53 12.84
C TYR A 47 -5.02 -16.44 11.76
N PRO A 48 -3.80 -15.87 11.63
CA PRO A 48 -3.54 -14.90 10.58
C PRO A 48 -3.87 -15.45 9.19
N SER A 49 -4.45 -14.61 8.34
CA SER A 49 -4.83 -14.99 6.97
C SER A 49 -4.26 -14.00 5.97
N THR A 50 -3.77 -14.52 4.84
CA THR A 50 -3.16 -13.72 3.77
C THR A 50 -4.04 -13.76 2.53
N TYR A 51 -4.35 -12.60 1.96
CA TYR A 51 -5.21 -12.46 0.78
C TYR A 51 -4.93 -11.15 0.06
N ASP A 52 -5.37 -11.06 -1.20
CA ASP A 52 -5.31 -9.82 -1.98
C ASP A 52 -6.54 -8.98 -1.69
N LYS A 53 -6.34 -7.69 -1.42
CA LYS A 53 -7.41 -6.71 -1.17
C LYS A 53 -7.16 -5.46 -1.99
N GLU A 54 -8.23 -5.00 -2.64
CA GLU A 54 -8.23 -3.72 -3.35
C GLU A 54 -8.47 -2.58 -2.34
N PHE A 55 -7.68 -1.51 -2.49
CA PHE A 55 -7.80 -0.28 -1.72
C PHE A 55 -7.88 0.91 -2.68
N SER A 56 -8.51 1.99 -2.23
CA SER A 56 -8.33 3.27 -2.92
C SER A 56 -6.88 3.75 -2.75
N CYS A 57 -6.32 4.38 -3.77
CA CYS A 57 -4.96 4.91 -3.69
C CYS A 57 -4.80 5.92 -2.55
N ASN A 58 -5.87 6.63 -2.17
CA ASN A 58 -5.88 7.57 -1.05
C ASN A 58 -5.70 6.87 0.31
N GLU A 59 -6.29 5.69 0.50
CA GLU A 59 -6.11 4.89 1.73
C GLU A 59 -4.67 4.38 1.87
N VAL A 60 -3.99 4.11 0.76
CA VAL A 60 -2.65 3.49 0.75
C VAL A 60 -1.54 4.42 0.28
N LYS A 61 -1.80 5.72 0.14
CA LYS A 61 -0.84 6.68 -0.43
C LYS A 61 0.50 6.77 0.30
N ASN A 62 0.49 6.51 1.61
CA ASN A 62 1.66 6.55 2.49
C ASN A 62 2.01 5.16 3.05
N ILE A 63 1.47 4.10 2.47
CA ILE A 63 1.69 2.72 2.91
C ILE A 63 2.81 2.10 2.07
N ASN A 64 3.78 1.51 2.77
CA ASN A 64 4.91 0.78 2.20
C ASN A 64 4.82 -0.71 2.50
N GLU A 65 5.62 -1.50 1.80
CA GLU A 65 5.77 -2.93 2.09
C GLU A 65 6.28 -3.15 3.51
N GLY A 66 5.64 -4.06 4.23
CA GLY A 66 5.91 -4.35 5.63
C GLY A 66 5.10 -3.51 6.62
N ASP A 67 4.50 -2.39 6.18
CA ASP A 67 3.71 -1.53 7.06
C ASP A 67 2.50 -2.26 7.61
N ARG A 68 2.07 -1.81 8.79
CA ARG A 68 1.00 -2.41 9.56
C ARG A 68 0.07 -1.34 10.06
N ILE A 69 -1.23 -1.52 9.83
CA ILE A 69 -2.26 -0.59 10.26
C ILE A 69 -3.38 -1.31 10.98
N LEU A 70 -4.10 -0.56 11.82
CA LEU A 70 -5.34 -1.00 12.41
C LEU A 70 -6.44 -0.96 11.33
N ASP A 71 -7.02 -2.10 11.00
CA ASP A 71 -8.12 -2.23 10.04
C ASP A 71 -9.47 -2.04 10.74
N SER A 72 -9.66 -2.66 11.91
CA SER A 72 -10.87 -2.45 12.71
C SER A 72 -10.62 -2.66 14.21
N LYS A 73 -11.33 -1.89 15.04
CA LYS A 73 -11.43 -2.15 16.48
C LYS A 73 -12.50 -3.21 16.72
N LEU A 74 -12.21 -4.21 17.54
CA LEU A 74 -13.22 -5.17 17.94
C LEU A 74 -14.09 -4.55 19.04
N ALA A 75 -15.33 -5.03 19.16
CA ALA A 75 -16.20 -4.65 20.28
C ALA A 75 -15.67 -5.19 21.61
N SER A 76 -14.87 -6.27 21.56
CA SER A 76 -14.07 -6.75 22.68
C SER A 76 -12.75 -5.97 22.80
N CYS A 77 -11.95 -6.28 23.80
CA CYS A 77 -10.68 -5.64 24.13
C CYS A 77 -9.57 -5.76 23.07
N GLY A 78 -9.84 -6.24 21.85
CA GLY A 78 -8.84 -6.45 20.79
C GLY A 78 -8.98 -5.55 19.57
N GLY A 79 -8.06 -5.75 18.62
CA GLY A 79 -8.05 -5.07 17.33
C GLY A 79 -7.67 -6.03 16.21
N VAL A 80 -8.18 -5.74 15.03
CA VAL A 80 -7.80 -6.39 13.78
C VAL A 80 -6.83 -5.48 13.07
N TYR A 81 -5.68 -6.03 12.73
CA TYR A 81 -4.64 -5.32 12.02
C TYR A 81 -4.38 -6.01 10.68
N ILE A 82 -3.92 -5.23 9.72
CA ILE A 82 -3.44 -5.74 8.43
C ILE A 82 -2.00 -5.31 8.23
N ARG A 83 -1.18 -6.23 7.71
CA ARG A 83 0.19 -5.96 7.26
C ARG A 83 0.20 -6.02 5.74
N PHE A 84 0.79 -5.02 5.12
CA PHE A 84 0.94 -4.96 3.67
C PHE A 84 2.20 -5.72 3.27
N ASN A 85 2.06 -6.85 2.55
CA ASN A 85 3.21 -7.69 2.19
C ASN A 85 3.89 -7.15 0.94
N TYR A 86 3.14 -6.99 -0.14
CA TYR A 86 3.61 -6.43 -1.41
C TYR A 86 2.44 -5.90 -2.25
N ARG A 87 2.76 -4.97 -3.15
CA ARG A 87 1.79 -4.46 -4.13
C ARG A 87 1.60 -5.49 -5.24
N VAL A 88 0.35 -5.87 -5.52
CA VAL A 88 0.03 -6.75 -6.65
C VAL A 88 0.13 -5.90 -7.93
N LYS A 89 0.90 -6.38 -8.91
CA LYS A 89 1.17 -5.68 -10.18
C LYS A 89 0.18 -6.04 -11.26
#